data_AF-L7JXH1-F1
#
_entry.id   AF-L7JXH1-F1
#
_cell.length_a   1.000
_cell.length_b   1.000
_cell.length_c   1.000
_cell.angle_alpha   90.00
_cell.angle_beta   90.00
_cell.angle_gamma   90.00
#
_symmetry.space_group_name_H-M   'P 1'
#
loop_
_entity.id
_entity.type
_entity.pdbx_description
1 polymer ?
#
loop_
_entity_poly.entity_id
_entity_poly.type
_entity_poly.pdbx_seq_one_letter_code
_entity_poly.pdbx_strand_id
1 'polypeptide(L)'
;VNLYELFTLIYCVFKNKLKDKQNMHSLWLFISIVLAVDNNHIKKLLEKLCNTTRFSSIEINLDEPCAYTGFDTTPHDTIPAPVSLLANPHVNTNYLEGSAIWKKIYEVRRDTTHTRLVNGMHFSTFVFICKNYYDQGNGTYLPNKKLFHEKYSQEKYEDFLLLRESMLKTVGFCNTNSLGLHREERKLLEEIKKSLEHSSLVKMDEKRIQDMQKCVNLISCVSCARCKLWGKLKFVGLMCAIKLQNRWTKIDFDEFVCFVNFTNHLVIAYDAVENVLK
;
A
#
# COMPACT_ATOMS: atom_id res chain seq x y z
N VAL A 1 28.13 17.80 -5.61
CA VAL A 1 28.61 16.49 -6.11
C VAL A 1 27.54 15.95 -7.03
N ASN A 2 27.85 15.72 -8.30
CA ASN A 2 26.85 15.20 -9.25
C ASN A 2 26.49 13.77 -8.83
N LEU A 3 25.20 13.41 -8.82
CA LEU A 3 24.73 12.06 -8.49
C LEU A 3 25.45 10.99 -9.33
N TYR A 4 25.84 11.33 -10.57
CA TYR A 4 26.62 10.47 -11.45
C TYR A 4 28.05 10.20 -10.95
N GLU A 5 28.71 11.21 -10.38
CA GLU A 5 30.05 11.06 -9.78
C GLU A 5 29.99 10.22 -8.52
N LEU A 6 28.95 10.41 -7.69
CA LEU A 6 28.74 9.61 -6.49
C LEU A 6 28.45 8.13 -6.84
N PHE A 7 27.62 7.89 -7.86
CA PHE A 7 27.33 6.53 -8.34
C PHE A 7 28.57 5.84 -8.90
N THR A 8 29.39 6.58 -9.66
CA THR A 8 30.65 6.06 -10.22
C THR A 8 31.65 5.74 -9.11
N LEU A 9 31.72 6.58 -8.07
CA LEU A 9 32.59 6.35 -6.91
C LEU A 9 32.16 5.09 -6.13
N ILE A 10 30.86 4.97 -5.84
CA ILE A 10 30.29 3.82 -5.10
C ILE A 10 30.46 2.54 -5.93
N TYR A 11 30.16 2.56 -7.23
CA TYR A 11 30.35 1.42 -8.11
C TYR A 11 31.82 0.99 -8.15
N CYS A 12 32.76 1.94 -8.28
CA CYS A 12 34.20 1.65 -8.26
C CYS A 12 34.70 1.06 -6.93
N VAL A 13 34.19 1.55 -5.80
CA VAL A 13 34.56 1.02 -4.46
C VAL A 13 34.04 -0.40 -4.24
N PHE A 14 32.84 -0.72 -4.74
CA PHE A 14 32.20 -2.01 -4.49
C PHE A 14 32.45 -3.07 -5.59
N LYS A 15 32.90 -2.68 -6.79
CA LYS A 15 33.20 -3.60 -7.90
C LYS A 15 34.16 -4.73 -7.50
N ASN A 16 35.10 -4.48 -6.59
CA ASN A 16 36.06 -5.48 -6.12
C ASN A 16 35.57 -6.34 -4.93
N LYS A 17 34.44 -5.99 -4.29
CA LYS A 17 33.87 -6.70 -3.12
C LYS A 17 32.60 -7.53 -3.42
N LEU A 18 32.12 -7.52 -4.66
CA LEU A 18 30.85 -8.13 -5.11
C LEU A 18 30.84 -9.66 -5.26
N LYS A 19 31.88 -10.37 -4.79
CA LYS A 19 31.89 -11.85 -4.82
C LYS A 19 31.12 -12.50 -3.67
N ASP A 20 30.79 -11.75 -2.62
CA ASP A 20 30.08 -12.26 -1.43
C ASP A 20 28.62 -11.79 -1.37
N LYS A 21 27.68 -12.74 -1.19
CA LYS A 21 26.23 -12.48 -1.02
C LYS A 21 25.93 -11.48 0.09
N GLN A 22 26.75 -11.46 1.15
CA GLN A 22 26.57 -10.58 2.31
C GLN A 22 26.90 -9.12 1.98
N ASN A 23 27.85 -8.86 1.07
CA ASN A 23 28.21 -7.52 0.62
C ASN A 23 27.15 -6.92 -0.34
N MET A 24 26.35 -7.76 -0.98
CA MET A 24 25.26 -7.31 -1.86
C MET A 24 24.09 -6.71 -1.08
N HIS A 25 23.81 -7.21 0.13
CA HIS A 25 22.76 -6.69 1.03
C HIS A 25 23.14 -5.32 1.60
N SER A 26 24.40 -5.16 2.04
CA SER A 26 24.96 -3.88 2.50
C SER A 26 24.98 -2.81 1.39
N LEU A 27 25.24 -3.20 0.14
CA LEU A 27 25.20 -2.30 -1.01
C LEU A 27 23.76 -1.86 -1.35
N TRP A 28 22.78 -2.76 -1.21
CA TRP A 28 21.36 -2.44 -1.39
C TRP A 28 20.84 -1.47 -0.32
N LEU A 29 21.22 -1.69 0.94
CA LEU A 29 20.97 -0.76 2.05
C LEU A 29 21.59 0.63 1.80
N PHE A 30 22.85 0.69 1.33
CA PHE A 30 23.50 1.96 1.00
C PHE A 30 22.85 2.70 -0.18
N ILE A 31 22.45 1.98 -1.24
CA ILE A 31 21.73 2.57 -2.38
C ILE A 31 20.34 3.08 -1.94
N SER A 32 19.69 2.40 -1.00
CA SER A 32 18.39 2.81 -0.46
C SER A 32 18.48 4.09 0.37
N ILE A 33 19.60 4.32 1.05
CA ILE A 33 19.88 5.55 1.83
C ILE A 33 20.19 6.74 0.91
N VAL A 34 20.90 6.52 -0.20
CA VAL A 34 21.29 7.59 -1.15
C VAL A 34 20.13 8.01 -2.07
N LEU A 35 19.09 7.17 -2.22
CA LEU A 35 17.86 7.45 -2.96
C LEU A 35 16.64 7.65 -2.05
N ALA A 36 16.85 8.02 -0.79
CA ALA A 36 15.75 8.26 0.13
C ALA A 36 14.88 9.41 -0.39
N VAL A 37 13.78 9.07 -1.05
CA VAL A 37 12.63 9.96 -1.25
C VAL A 37 12.33 10.59 0.10
N ASP A 38 12.22 11.93 0.16
CA ASP A 38 11.83 12.62 1.39
C ASP A 38 10.41 12.17 1.77
N ASN A 39 10.37 11.11 2.59
CA ASN A 39 9.13 10.46 2.97
C ASN A 39 8.23 11.43 3.73
N ASN A 40 8.80 12.40 4.47
CA ASN A 40 8.03 13.38 5.22
C ASN A 40 7.35 14.38 4.28
N HIS A 41 8.05 14.85 3.25
CA HIS A 41 7.45 15.73 2.25
C HIS A 41 6.37 15.01 1.43
N ILE A 42 6.68 13.82 0.91
CA ILE A 42 5.70 13.00 0.15
C ILE A 42 4.48 12.66 1.00
N LYS A 43 4.68 12.25 2.25
CA LYS A 43 3.59 11.97 3.20
C LYS A 43 2.67 13.17 3.34
N LYS A 44 3.21 14.37 3.59
CA LYS A 44 2.42 15.59 3.74
C LYS A 44 1.61 15.92 2.48
N LEU A 45 2.18 15.74 1.30
CA LEU A 45 1.47 16.00 0.04
C LEU A 45 0.35 14.97 -0.20
N LEU A 46 0.62 13.69 0.03
CA LEU A 46 -0.38 12.63 -0.12
C LEU A 46 -1.50 12.76 0.92
N GLU A 47 -1.20 13.09 2.17
CA GLU A 47 -2.20 13.36 3.20
C GLU A 47 -3.09 14.56 2.82
N LYS A 48 -2.50 15.66 2.33
CA LYS A 48 -3.28 16.80 1.81
C LYS A 48 -4.21 16.39 0.67
N LEU A 49 -3.71 15.59 -0.28
CA LEU A 49 -4.52 15.12 -1.41
C LEU A 49 -5.66 14.21 -0.92
N CYS A 50 -5.37 13.25 -0.05
CA CYS A 50 -6.37 12.32 0.51
C CYS A 50 -7.44 13.03 1.36
N ASN A 51 -7.11 14.18 1.96
CA ASN A 51 -8.04 14.97 2.75
C ASN A 51 -8.92 15.91 1.93
N THR A 52 -8.73 16.00 0.61
CA THR A 52 -9.67 16.73 -0.25
C THR A 52 -11.04 16.02 -0.29
N THR A 53 -12.12 16.76 -0.52
CA THR A 53 -13.50 16.23 -0.48
C THR A 53 -13.69 15.00 -1.38
N ARG A 54 -13.07 14.99 -2.57
CA ARG A 54 -13.23 13.91 -3.54
C ARG A 54 -12.35 12.69 -3.27
N PHE A 55 -11.24 12.85 -2.55
CA PHE A 55 -10.33 11.74 -2.21
C PHE A 55 -10.57 11.17 -0.81
N SER A 56 -11.35 11.84 0.03
CA SER A 56 -11.73 11.39 1.36
C SER A 56 -13.02 10.57 1.39
N SER A 57 -13.67 10.39 0.23
CA SER A 57 -14.92 9.67 0.05
C SER A 57 -14.83 8.74 -1.16
N ILE A 58 -15.38 7.53 -1.05
CA ILE A 58 -15.40 6.55 -2.16
C ILE A 58 -16.75 5.85 -2.28
N GLU A 59 -17.13 5.53 -3.51
CA GLU A 59 -18.25 4.62 -3.81
C GLU A 59 -17.70 3.19 -3.88
N ILE A 60 -17.88 2.42 -2.80
CA ILE A 60 -17.46 1.02 -2.77
C ILE A 60 -18.58 0.16 -2.17
N ASN A 61 -18.98 -0.88 -2.89
CA ASN A 61 -20.04 -1.76 -2.42
C ASN A 61 -19.50 -2.73 -1.36
N LEU A 62 -19.88 -2.54 -0.10
CA LEU A 62 -19.51 -3.40 1.03
C LEU A 62 -20.50 -4.54 1.27
N ASP A 63 -21.68 -4.46 0.66
CA ASP A 63 -22.79 -5.41 0.84
C ASP A 63 -22.80 -6.51 -0.23
N GLU A 64 -21.77 -6.57 -1.08
CA GLU A 64 -21.61 -7.68 -2.02
C GLU A 64 -21.58 -9.03 -1.28
N PRO A 65 -22.41 -10.00 -1.72
CA PRO A 65 -22.43 -11.31 -1.10
C PRO A 65 -21.10 -12.04 -1.32
N CYS A 66 -20.71 -12.83 -0.33
CA CYS A 66 -19.57 -13.73 -0.47
C CYS A 66 -19.88 -14.82 -1.50
N ALA A 67 -19.06 -14.91 -2.54
CA ALA A 67 -19.19 -15.95 -3.57
C ALA A 67 -18.58 -17.31 -3.16
N TYR A 68 -18.03 -17.42 -1.94
CA TYR A 68 -17.28 -18.58 -1.46
C TYR A 68 -17.94 -19.20 -0.24
N THR A 69 -17.95 -20.53 -0.16
CA THR A 69 -18.50 -21.25 0.99
C THR A 69 -17.48 -21.36 2.12
N GLY A 70 -17.95 -21.48 3.36
CA GLY A 70 -17.11 -21.77 4.53
C GLY A 70 -16.54 -20.55 5.25
N PHE A 71 -17.14 -19.37 5.04
CA PHE A 71 -16.86 -18.15 5.80
C PHE A 71 -18.11 -17.73 6.56
N ASP A 72 -17.97 -17.26 7.80
CA ASP A 72 -19.04 -16.55 8.47
C ASP A 72 -19.13 -15.14 7.89
N THR A 73 -20.26 -14.84 7.25
CA THR A 73 -20.50 -13.55 6.59
C THR A 73 -21.49 -12.70 7.35
N THR A 74 -21.85 -13.10 8.57
CA THR A 74 -22.79 -12.34 9.41
C THR A 74 -22.21 -10.95 9.65
N PRO A 75 -22.85 -9.87 9.16
CA PRO A 75 -22.30 -8.53 9.28
C PRO A 75 -22.23 -8.12 10.75
N HIS A 76 -21.05 -7.73 11.22
CA HIS A 76 -20.90 -7.18 12.58
C HIS A 76 -21.15 -5.67 12.63
N ASP A 77 -20.95 -4.97 11.52
CA ASP A 77 -21.13 -3.54 11.36
C ASP A 77 -21.58 -3.22 9.93
N THR A 78 -22.22 -2.08 9.72
CA THR A 78 -22.58 -1.55 8.39
C THR A 78 -21.99 -0.16 8.21
N ILE A 79 -21.43 0.13 7.03
CA ILE A 79 -20.91 1.46 6.67
C ILE A 79 -21.68 1.93 5.43
N PRO A 80 -22.49 3.01 5.52
CA PRO A 80 -23.28 3.49 4.39
C PRO A 80 -22.39 4.09 3.29
N ALA A 81 -22.86 3.99 2.04
CA ALA A 81 -22.26 4.67 0.89
C ALA A 81 -22.87 6.08 0.69
N PRO A 82 -22.11 7.07 0.20
CA PRO A 82 -20.66 7.01 -0.06
C PRO A 82 -19.84 6.91 1.24
N VAL A 83 -18.76 6.15 1.20
CA VAL A 83 -17.97 5.85 2.40
C VAL A 83 -16.96 6.95 2.65
N SER A 84 -17.09 7.66 3.78
CA SER A 84 -16.04 8.56 4.28
C SER A 84 -14.87 7.75 4.86
N LEU A 85 -13.69 7.87 4.24
CA LEU A 85 -12.46 7.21 4.69
C LEU A 85 -11.92 7.80 6.00
N LEU A 86 -12.15 9.09 6.22
CA LEU A 86 -11.74 9.78 7.45
C LEU A 86 -12.57 9.33 8.66
N ALA A 87 -13.87 9.06 8.47
CA ALA A 87 -14.74 8.52 9.51
C ALA A 87 -14.50 7.03 9.79
N ASN A 88 -13.82 6.32 8.88
CA ASN A 88 -13.58 4.88 8.96
C ASN A 88 -12.09 4.54 8.87
N PRO A 89 -11.26 5.02 9.83
CA PRO A 89 -9.82 4.81 9.79
C PRO A 89 -9.46 3.32 9.88
N HIS A 90 -8.32 2.95 9.29
CA HIS A 90 -7.81 1.59 9.42
C HIS A 90 -7.22 1.40 10.81
N VAL A 91 -7.90 0.60 11.63
CA VAL A 91 -7.56 0.37 13.03
C VAL A 91 -7.67 -1.11 13.38
N ASN A 92 -7.15 -1.49 14.53
CA ASN A 92 -7.45 -2.80 15.10
C ASN A 92 -8.96 -2.92 15.39
N THR A 93 -9.61 -3.90 14.78
CA THR A 93 -11.03 -4.22 14.96
C THR A 93 -11.28 -5.48 15.79
N ASN A 94 -10.22 -6.12 16.29
CA ASN A 94 -10.20 -7.44 16.91
C ASN A 94 -10.78 -8.56 16.02
N TYR A 95 -10.80 -8.37 14.71
CA TYR A 95 -11.24 -9.39 13.76
C TYR A 95 -10.24 -10.55 13.69
N LEU A 96 -10.67 -11.75 14.08
CA LEU A 96 -9.80 -12.94 14.21
C LEU A 96 -9.87 -13.90 13.01
N GLU A 97 -10.92 -13.82 12.20
CA GLU A 97 -11.19 -14.80 11.13
C GLU A 97 -10.43 -14.51 9.81
N GLY A 98 -9.59 -13.47 9.80
CA GLY A 98 -8.86 -13.05 8.60
C GLY A 98 -7.86 -14.07 8.06
N SER A 99 -7.38 -15.02 8.87
CA SER A 99 -6.37 -15.99 8.45
C SER A 99 -6.84 -16.90 7.31
N ALA A 100 -8.10 -17.34 7.33
CA ALA A 100 -8.65 -18.20 6.27
C ALA A 100 -8.77 -17.43 4.94
N ILE A 101 -9.16 -16.16 5.00
CA ILE A 101 -9.24 -15.26 3.83
C ILE A 101 -7.85 -15.03 3.24
N TRP A 102 -6.85 -14.69 4.06
CA TRP A 102 -5.47 -14.51 3.59
C TRP A 102 -4.93 -15.75 2.91
N LYS A 103 -5.18 -16.95 3.45
CA LYS A 103 -4.78 -18.21 2.81
C LYS A 103 -5.33 -18.32 1.38
N LYS A 104 -6.61 -17.98 1.17
CA LYS A 104 -7.21 -17.96 -0.17
C LYS A 104 -6.62 -16.89 -1.09
N ILE A 105 -6.30 -15.72 -0.57
CA ILE A 105 -5.63 -14.65 -1.32
C ILE A 105 -4.24 -15.11 -1.83
N TYR A 106 -3.46 -15.79 -1.00
CA TYR A 106 -2.18 -16.37 -1.44
C TYR A 106 -2.36 -17.49 -2.49
N GLU A 107 -3.46 -18.24 -2.43
CA GLU A 107 -3.76 -19.31 -3.39
C GLU A 107 -4.21 -18.81 -4.77
N VAL A 108 -4.61 -17.54 -4.92
CA VAL A 108 -5.08 -16.95 -6.19
C VAL A 108 -4.06 -17.17 -7.32
N ARG A 109 -2.76 -17.02 -7.01
CA ARG A 109 -1.67 -17.22 -7.97
C ARG A 109 -0.39 -17.66 -7.27
N ARG A 110 0.22 -18.73 -7.78
CA ARG A 110 1.47 -19.29 -7.25
C ARG A 110 2.67 -18.79 -8.05
N ASP A 111 2.99 -17.51 -7.90
CA ASP A 111 4.24 -16.95 -8.41
C ASP A 111 4.85 -15.94 -7.42
N THR A 112 6.16 -15.73 -7.55
CA THR A 112 6.92 -14.87 -6.65
C THR A 112 6.38 -13.44 -6.62
N THR A 113 5.96 -12.88 -7.76
CA THR A 113 5.44 -11.51 -7.80
C THR A 113 4.14 -11.39 -7.02
N HIS A 114 3.18 -12.30 -7.21
CA HIS A 114 1.92 -12.31 -6.46
C HIS A 114 2.19 -12.44 -4.96
N THR A 115 3.02 -13.41 -4.57
CA THR A 115 3.38 -13.63 -3.15
C THR A 115 3.98 -12.37 -2.53
N ARG A 116 4.89 -11.69 -3.22
CA ARG A 116 5.53 -10.47 -2.70
C ARG A 116 4.55 -9.29 -2.58
N LEU A 117 3.66 -9.11 -3.57
CA LEU A 117 2.60 -8.08 -3.49
C LEU A 117 1.66 -8.33 -2.32
N VAL A 118 1.22 -9.59 -2.14
CA VAL A 118 0.33 -9.98 -1.03
C VAL A 118 1.05 -9.86 0.31
N ASN A 119 2.33 -10.25 0.40
CA ASN A 119 3.15 -10.08 1.61
C ASN A 119 3.25 -8.61 2.01
N GLY A 120 3.57 -7.72 1.07
CA GLY A 120 3.65 -6.28 1.36
C GLY A 120 2.32 -5.69 1.80
N MET A 121 1.21 -6.12 1.19
CA MET A 121 -0.12 -5.67 1.58
C MET A 121 -0.54 -6.19 2.95
N HIS A 122 -0.28 -7.47 3.24
CA HIS A 122 -0.54 -8.09 4.53
C HIS A 122 0.31 -7.43 5.63
N PHE A 123 1.59 -7.20 5.38
CA PHE A 123 2.46 -6.47 6.31
C PHE A 123 1.97 -5.04 6.57
N SER A 124 1.53 -4.30 5.53
CA SER A 124 0.94 -2.97 5.72
C SER A 124 -0.31 -2.99 6.61
N THR A 125 -1.10 -4.06 6.54
CA THR A 125 -2.29 -4.24 7.38
C THR A 125 -1.89 -4.51 8.82
N PHE A 126 -0.92 -5.41 9.02
CA PHE A 126 -0.34 -5.69 10.33
C PHE A 126 0.22 -4.43 11.01
N VAL A 127 0.95 -3.58 10.28
CA VAL A 127 1.46 -2.30 10.79
C VAL A 127 0.34 -1.41 11.33
N PHE A 128 -0.77 -1.28 10.62
CA PHE A 128 -1.90 -0.46 11.08
C PHE A 128 -2.63 -1.06 12.29
N ILE A 129 -2.74 -2.38 12.36
CA ILE A 129 -3.25 -3.08 13.55
C ILE A 129 -2.37 -2.79 14.77
N CYS A 130 -1.04 -2.79 14.61
CA CYS A 130 -0.11 -2.46 15.68
C CYS A 130 -0.09 -0.98 16.03
N LYS A 131 -0.08 -0.09 15.04
CA LYS A 131 -0.05 1.37 15.24
C LYS A 131 -1.31 1.87 15.96
N ASN A 132 -2.47 1.37 15.54
CA ASN A 132 -3.78 1.77 16.03
C ASN A 132 -4.42 0.58 16.77
N TYR A 133 -3.75 0.11 17.82
CA TYR A 133 -4.23 -1.02 18.60
C TYR A 133 -5.27 -0.57 19.63
N TYR A 134 -6.39 -1.27 19.73
CA TYR A 134 -7.47 -0.90 20.66
C TYR A 134 -7.07 -1.24 22.10
N ASP A 135 -6.94 -0.24 22.95
CA ASP A 135 -6.71 -0.37 24.39
C ASP A 135 -8.07 -0.43 25.11
N GLN A 136 -8.42 -1.63 25.60
CA GLN A 136 -9.67 -1.87 26.32
C GLN A 136 -9.74 -1.14 27.66
N GLY A 137 -8.61 -0.79 28.28
CA GLY A 137 -8.60 -0.09 29.57
C GLY A 137 -9.03 1.37 29.46
N ASN A 138 -8.61 2.05 28.40
CA ASN A 138 -8.86 3.48 28.19
C ASN A 138 -9.89 3.77 27.10
N GLY A 139 -10.32 2.77 26.33
CA GLY A 139 -11.22 2.96 25.18
C GLY A 139 -10.58 3.74 24.03
N THR A 140 -9.25 3.80 23.96
CA THR A 140 -8.48 4.58 22.98
C THR A 140 -7.64 3.67 22.09
N TYR A 141 -7.11 4.25 21.00
CA TYR A 141 -6.18 3.55 20.11
C TYR A 141 -4.75 4.01 20.38
N LEU A 142 -3.88 3.06 20.72
CA LEU A 142 -2.47 3.32 21.05
C LEU A 142 -1.55 2.34 20.31
N PRO A 143 -0.29 2.70 20.05
CA PRO A 143 0.67 1.77 19.45
C PRO A 143 1.00 0.58 20.36
N ASN A 144 0.89 -0.64 19.83
CA ASN A 144 1.29 -1.88 20.49
C ASN A 144 2.63 -2.38 19.92
N LYS A 145 3.73 -1.83 20.44
CA LYS A 145 5.10 -2.22 20.04
C LYS A 145 5.42 -3.68 20.34
N LYS A 146 4.91 -4.22 21.45
CA LYS A 146 5.13 -5.62 21.84
C LYS A 146 4.61 -6.57 20.76
N LEU A 147 3.35 -6.40 20.36
CA LEU A 147 2.74 -7.18 19.29
C LEU A 147 3.51 -7.01 17.96
N PHE A 148 3.98 -5.79 17.68
CA PHE A 148 4.78 -5.52 16.49
C PHE A 148 6.06 -6.37 16.48
N HIS A 149 6.86 -6.33 17.55
CA HIS A 149 8.11 -7.11 17.65
C HIS A 149 7.88 -8.62 17.64
N GLU A 150 6.83 -9.11 18.30
CA GLU A 150 6.52 -10.54 18.37
C GLU A 150 6.17 -11.14 17.00
N LYS A 151 5.54 -10.37 16.11
CA LYS A 151 5.06 -10.84 14.80
C LYS A 151 5.79 -10.23 13.61
N TYR A 152 6.82 -9.42 13.86
CA TYR A 152 7.63 -8.81 12.80
C TYR A 152 8.30 -9.89 11.94
N SER A 153 8.31 -9.65 10.63
CA SER A 153 9.00 -10.50 9.66
C SER A 153 9.81 -9.62 8.73
N GLN A 154 11.13 -9.79 8.76
CA GLN A 154 12.06 -9.03 7.91
C GLN A 154 11.77 -9.25 6.42
N GLU A 155 11.50 -10.50 6.02
CA GLU A 155 11.15 -10.86 4.64
C GLU A 155 9.88 -10.11 4.18
N LYS A 156 8.81 -10.11 5.00
CA LYS A 156 7.58 -9.39 4.67
C LYS A 156 7.75 -7.87 4.67
N TYR A 157 8.65 -7.35 5.50
CA TYR A 157 9.00 -5.92 5.49
C TYR A 157 9.72 -5.54 4.19
N GLU A 158 10.65 -6.35 3.69
CA GLU A 158 11.32 -6.12 2.40
C GLU A 158 10.32 -6.16 1.23
N ASP A 159 9.36 -7.07 1.26
CA ASP A 159 8.26 -7.12 0.30
C ASP A 159 7.32 -5.91 0.39
N PHE A 160 7.07 -5.43 1.60
CA PHE A 160 6.35 -4.18 1.85
C PHE A 160 7.08 -2.97 1.25
N LEU A 161 8.40 -2.86 1.44
CA LEU A 161 9.20 -1.79 0.84
C LEU A 161 9.11 -1.82 -0.69
N LEU A 162 9.20 -3.01 -1.30
CA LEU A 162 9.03 -3.16 -2.74
C LEU A 162 7.65 -2.69 -3.21
N LEU A 163 6.58 -3.09 -2.51
CA LEU A 163 5.22 -2.68 -2.85
C LEU A 163 5.05 -1.16 -2.73
N ARG A 164 5.52 -0.57 -1.62
CA ARG A 164 5.49 0.89 -1.39
C ARG A 164 6.19 1.64 -2.51
N GLU A 165 7.42 1.23 -2.84
CA GLU A 165 8.21 1.84 -3.90
C GLU A 165 7.54 1.71 -5.28
N SER A 166 6.96 0.54 -5.59
CA SER A 166 6.21 0.33 -6.83
C SER A 166 4.99 1.26 -6.93
N MET A 167 4.22 1.38 -5.84
CA MET A 167 3.03 2.24 -5.79
C MET A 167 3.39 3.71 -5.93
N LEU A 168 4.41 4.19 -5.22
CA LEU A 168 4.92 5.56 -5.35
C LEU A 168 5.36 5.86 -6.79
N LYS A 169 6.18 5.00 -7.40
CA LYS A 169 6.63 5.20 -8.79
C LYS A 169 5.50 5.20 -9.80
N THR A 170 4.41 4.49 -9.49
CA THR A 170 3.24 4.46 -10.36
C THR A 170 2.61 5.85 -10.52
N VAL A 171 2.79 6.74 -9.54
CA VAL A 171 2.34 8.14 -9.61
C VAL A 171 2.95 8.88 -10.81
N GLY A 172 4.18 8.53 -11.21
CA GLY A 172 4.83 9.09 -12.40
C GLY A 172 4.11 8.79 -13.72
N PHE A 173 3.34 7.70 -13.77
CA PHE A 173 2.56 7.30 -14.96
C PHE A 173 1.19 7.97 -15.04
N CYS A 174 0.79 8.73 -14.02
CA CYS A 174 -0.48 9.44 -14.01
C CYS A 174 -0.50 10.57 -15.05
N ASN A 175 -1.38 10.42 -16.05
CA ASN A 175 -1.76 11.51 -16.93
C ASN A 175 -2.80 12.39 -16.23
N THR A 176 -2.36 13.50 -15.64
CA THR A 176 -3.22 14.37 -14.84
C THR A 176 -4.33 15.03 -15.67
N ASN A 177 -4.15 15.17 -16.98
CA ASN A 177 -5.15 15.74 -17.89
C ASN A 177 -6.35 14.81 -18.11
N SER A 178 -6.17 13.48 -18.05
CA SER A 178 -7.26 12.52 -18.27
C SER A 178 -8.01 12.12 -16.99
N LEU A 179 -7.50 12.46 -15.81
CA LEU A 179 -8.04 11.99 -14.51
C LEU A 179 -9.16 12.86 -13.93
N GLY A 180 -9.61 13.91 -14.64
CA GLY A 180 -10.69 14.78 -14.15
C GLY A 180 -10.38 15.50 -12.84
N LEU A 181 -9.10 15.78 -12.57
CA LEU A 181 -8.64 16.42 -11.33
C LEU A 181 -8.96 17.91 -11.30
N HIS A 182 -9.41 18.40 -10.14
CA HIS A 182 -9.51 19.82 -9.85
C HIS A 182 -8.13 20.47 -9.78
N ARG A 183 -8.10 21.81 -9.86
CA ARG A 183 -6.85 22.58 -9.93
C ARG A 183 -5.89 22.28 -8.76
N GLU A 184 -6.41 22.19 -7.55
CA GLU A 184 -5.60 21.91 -6.36
C GLU A 184 -5.10 20.46 -6.33
N GLU A 185 -5.97 19.48 -6.59
CA GLU A 185 -5.63 18.06 -6.67
C GLU A 185 -4.52 17.80 -7.71
N ARG A 186 -4.65 18.44 -8.89
CA ARG A 186 -3.65 18.40 -9.95
C ARG A 186 -2.33 18.99 -9.49
N LYS A 187 -2.34 20.14 -8.80
CA LYS A 187 -1.12 20.77 -8.28
C LYS A 187 -0.40 19.86 -7.29
N LEU A 188 -1.13 19.27 -6.34
CA LEU A 188 -0.59 18.33 -5.36
C LEU A 188 0.01 17.09 -6.05
N LEU A 189 -0.71 16.51 -7.02
CA LEU A 189 -0.24 15.33 -7.72
C LEU A 189 1.01 15.60 -8.57
N GLU A 190 1.09 16.75 -9.26
CA GLU A 190 2.29 17.13 -10.00
C GLU A 190 3.49 17.44 -9.07
N GLU A 191 3.24 17.97 -7.87
CA GLU A 191 4.28 18.14 -6.85
C GLU A 191 4.81 16.79 -6.37
N ILE A 192 3.92 15.83 -6.08
CA ILE A 192 4.29 14.45 -5.72
C ILE A 192 5.11 13.80 -6.84
N LYS A 193 4.71 13.96 -8.11
CA LYS A 193 5.43 13.39 -9.26
C LYS A 193 6.88 13.88 -9.35
N LYS A 194 7.10 15.18 -9.19
CA LYS A 194 8.45 15.79 -9.22
C LYS A 194 9.36 15.23 -8.14
N SER A 195 8.82 14.89 -6.98
CA SER A 195 9.59 14.34 -5.86
C SER A 195 10.00 12.87 -6.04
N LEU A 196 9.60 12.19 -7.13
CA LEU A 196 9.76 10.73 -7.30
C LEU A 196 10.66 10.30 -8.49
N GLU A 197 11.37 11.23 -9.15
CA GLU A 197 12.00 11.05 -10.48
C GLU A 197 13.16 10.02 -10.59
N HIS A 198 13.63 9.38 -9.51
CA HIS A 198 14.92 8.65 -9.53
C HIS A 198 14.91 7.21 -9.01
N SER A 199 13.95 6.36 -9.40
CA SER A 199 13.84 5.05 -8.74
C SER A 199 13.39 3.90 -9.65
N SER A 200 13.86 2.68 -9.36
CA SER A 200 13.65 1.48 -10.19
C SER A 200 12.25 0.86 -10.04
N LEU A 201 11.50 0.73 -11.14
CA LEU A 201 10.13 0.22 -11.11
C LEU A 201 10.07 -1.32 -11.18
N VAL A 202 9.23 -1.93 -10.35
CA VAL A 202 8.74 -3.30 -10.58
C VAL A 202 7.53 -3.20 -11.50
N LYS A 203 7.70 -3.52 -12.78
CA LYS A 203 6.60 -3.52 -13.74
C LYS A 203 5.64 -4.67 -13.42
N MET A 204 4.37 -4.36 -13.22
CA MET A 204 3.32 -5.35 -13.03
C MET A 204 2.60 -5.65 -14.35
N ASP A 205 2.50 -6.93 -14.70
CA ASP A 205 1.77 -7.40 -15.88
C ASP A 205 0.25 -7.15 -15.73
N GLU A 206 -0.37 -6.62 -16.78
CA GLU A 206 -1.83 -6.37 -16.84
C GLU A 206 -2.67 -7.62 -16.58
N LYS A 207 -2.16 -8.82 -16.86
CA LYS A 207 -2.84 -10.09 -16.56
C LYS A 207 -3.15 -10.25 -15.07
N ARG A 208 -2.43 -9.53 -14.19
CA ARG A 208 -2.66 -9.54 -12.74
C ARG A 208 -3.91 -8.78 -12.30
N ILE A 209 -4.51 -7.96 -13.18
CA ILE A 209 -5.79 -7.28 -12.89
C ILE A 209 -6.87 -8.31 -12.52
N GLN A 210 -6.94 -9.44 -13.25
CA GLN A 210 -7.91 -10.50 -12.97
C GLN A 210 -7.63 -11.21 -11.63
N ASP A 211 -6.37 -11.34 -11.23
CA ASP A 211 -6.01 -11.93 -9.93
C ASP A 211 -6.42 -10.99 -8.80
N MET A 212 -6.16 -9.69 -8.94
CA MET A 212 -6.56 -8.71 -7.93
C MET A 212 -8.09 -8.63 -7.82
N GLN A 213 -8.82 -8.77 -8.93
CA GLN A 213 -10.28 -8.88 -8.89
C GLN A 213 -10.75 -10.12 -8.11
N LYS A 214 -10.09 -11.27 -8.27
CA LYS A 214 -10.38 -12.46 -7.43
C LYS A 214 -10.10 -12.17 -5.95
N CYS A 215 -9.03 -11.43 -5.63
CA CYS A 215 -8.77 -11.00 -4.26
C CYS A 215 -9.88 -10.08 -3.74
N VAL A 216 -10.37 -9.11 -4.52
CA VAL A 216 -11.52 -8.25 -4.14
C VAL A 216 -12.75 -9.11 -3.81
N ASN A 217 -13.05 -10.11 -4.63
CA ASN A 217 -14.19 -11.02 -4.39
C ASN A 217 -14.02 -11.84 -3.09
N LEU A 218 -12.78 -12.26 -2.77
CA LEU A 218 -12.49 -12.91 -1.49
C LEU A 218 -12.67 -11.95 -0.31
N ILE A 219 -12.37 -10.66 -0.47
CA ILE A 219 -12.62 -9.66 0.58
C ILE A 219 -14.11 -9.49 0.87
N SER A 220 -15.01 -9.70 -0.11
CA SER A 220 -16.46 -9.70 0.15
C SER A 220 -16.90 -10.73 1.20
N CYS A 221 -16.08 -11.75 1.48
CA CYS A 221 -16.30 -12.77 2.51
C CYS A 221 -15.82 -12.37 3.92
N VAL A 222 -15.30 -11.16 4.11
CA VAL A 222 -14.90 -10.64 5.42
C VAL A 222 -16.12 -10.04 6.12
N SER A 223 -16.45 -10.50 7.33
CA SER A 223 -17.59 -9.98 8.12
C SER A 223 -17.34 -8.60 8.74
N CYS A 224 -16.08 -8.27 9.02
CA CYS A 224 -15.67 -6.96 9.53
C CYS A 224 -15.77 -5.86 8.44
N ALA A 225 -16.70 -4.91 8.58
CA ALA A 225 -16.95 -3.87 7.57
C ALA A 225 -15.74 -2.98 7.28
N ARG A 226 -15.02 -2.51 8.31
CA ARG A 226 -13.79 -1.72 8.11
C ARG A 226 -12.67 -2.54 7.46
N CYS A 227 -12.55 -3.81 7.82
CA CYS A 227 -11.58 -4.73 7.21
C CYS A 227 -11.91 -4.96 5.73
N LYS A 228 -13.19 -5.10 5.39
CA LYS A 228 -13.69 -5.21 4.02
C LYS A 228 -13.40 -3.94 3.23
N LEU A 229 -13.71 -2.77 3.79
CA LEU A 229 -13.42 -1.45 3.19
C LEU A 229 -11.94 -1.31 2.83
N TRP A 230 -11.06 -1.43 3.80
CA TRP A 230 -9.62 -1.26 3.57
C TRP A 230 -9.03 -2.40 2.74
N GLY A 231 -9.56 -3.62 2.82
CA GLY A 231 -9.17 -4.74 1.96
C GLY A 231 -9.48 -4.46 0.49
N LYS A 232 -10.73 -4.09 0.17
CA LYS A 232 -11.14 -3.80 -1.20
C LYS A 232 -10.39 -2.58 -1.75
N LEU A 233 -10.30 -1.49 -0.96
CA LEU A 233 -9.57 -0.27 -1.34
C LEU A 233 -8.14 -0.59 -1.77
N LYS A 234 -7.42 -1.44 -1.01
CA LYS A 234 -6.03 -1.79 -1.33
C LYS A 234 -5.91 -2.61 -2.62
N PHE A 235 -6.76 -3.62 -2.84
CA PHE A 235 -6.70 -4.41 -4.06
C PHE A 235 -7.16 -3.63 -5.30
N VAL A 236 -8.20 -2.80 -5.19
CA VAL A 236 -8.64 -1.90 -6.25
C VAL A 236 -7.57 -0.85 -6.56
N GLY A 237 -6.94 -0.27 -5.53
CA GLY A 237 -5.82 0.65 -5.71
C GLY A 237 -4.63 0.01 -6.41
N LEU A 238 -4.35 -1.27 -6.12
CA LEU A 238 -3.33 -2.05 -6.83
C LEU A 238 -3.72 -2.35 -8.29
N MET A 239 -4.99 -2.64 -8.57
CA MET A 239 -5.51 -2.78 -9.94
C MET A 239 -5.31 -1.49 -10.74
N CYS A 240 -5.69 -0.34 -10.15
CA CYS A 240 -5.47 0.97 -10.76
C CYS A 240 -3.97 1.21 -11.02
N ALA A 241 -3.10 0.85 -10.07
CA ALA A 241 -1.66 0.97 -10.28
C ALA A 241 -1.18 0.15 -11.49
N ILE A 242 -1.66 -1.10 -11.63
CA ILE A 242 -1.34 -1.95 -12.79
C ILE A 242 -1.85 -1.31 -14.09
N LYS A 243 -3.07 -0.79 -14.12
CA LYS A 243 -3.63 -0.09 -15.30
C LYS A 243 -2.80 1.13 -15.70
N LEU A 244 -2.40 1.95 -14.73
CA LEU A 244 -1.56 3.13 -14.94
C LEU A 244 -0.18 2.76 -15.51
N GLN A 245 0.50 1.77 -14.94
CA GLN A 245 1.80 1.29 -15.44
C GLN A 245 1.72 0.75 -16.87
N ASN A 246 0.59 0.15 -17.24
CA ASN A 246 0.32 -0.38 -18.58
C ASN A 246 -0.35 0.64 -19.50
N ARG A 247 -0.34 1.94 -19.14
CA ARG A 247 -0.79 3.08 -19.98
C ARG A 247 -2.24 2.99 -20.46
N TRP A 248 -3.12 2.45 -19.62
CA TRP A 248 -4.55 2.49 -19.90
C TRP A 248 -5.03 3.95 -19.97
N THR A 249 -5.81 4.28 -21.00
CA THR A 249 -6.24 5.66 -21.28
C THR A 249 -7.43 6.10 -20.44
N LYS A 250 -8.24 5.13 -19.99
CA LYS A 250 -9.42 5.35 -19.15
C LYS A 250 -9.18 4.70 -17.79
N ILE A 251 -9.15 5.52 -16.75
CA ILE A 251 -9.08 5.11 -15.35
C ILE A 251 -10.35 5.64 -14.68
N ASP A 252 -11.07 4.78 -13.99
CA ASP A 252 -12.22 5.19 -13.20
C ASP A 252 -11.76 6.07 -12.03
N PHE A 253 -12.53 7.09 -11.68
CA PHE A 253 -12.09 8.05 -10.67
C PHE A 253 -12.03 7.41 -9.28
N ASP A 254 -12.97 6.54 -8.91
CA ASP A 254 -12.95 5.87 -7.60
C ASP A 254 -11.82 4.84 -7.52
N GLU A 255 -11.49 4.16 -8.62
CA GLU A 255 -10.28 3.35 -8.73
C GLU A 255 -9.01 4.20 -8.48
N PHE A 256 -8.97 5.42 -9.02
CA PHE A 256 -7.87 6.35 -8.81
C PHE A 256 -7.79 6.86 -7.37
N VAL A 257 -8.93 7.14 -6.74
CA VAL A 257 -9.00 7.50 -5.31
C VAL A 257 -8.48 6.35 -4.45
N CYS A 258 -8.84 5.10 -4.77
CA CYS A 258 -8.29 3.91 -4.09
C CYS A 258 -6.77 3.81 -4.26
N PHE A 259 -6.24 4.08 -5.45
CA PHE A 259 -4.79 4.09 -5.71
C PHE A 259 -4.06 5.13 -4.86
N VAL A 260 -4.56 6.38 -4.84
CA VAL A 260 -3.95 7.47 -4.07
C VAL A 260 -4.00 7.17 -2.57
N ASN A 261 -5.16 6.74 -2.06
CA ASN A 261 -5.30 6.39 -0.64
C ASN A 261 -4.45 5.18 -0.26
N PHE A 262 -4.34 4.16 -1.10
CA PHE A 262 -3.48 3.03 -0.82
C PHE A 262 -2.00 3.43 -0.82
N THR A 263 -1.59 4.29 -1.75
CA THR A 263 -0.22 4.82 -1.79
C THR A 263 0.10 5.62 -0.52
N ASN A 264 -0.81 6.50 -0.09
CA ASN A 264 -0.69 7.22 1.17
C ASN A 264 -0.63 6.26 2.38
N HIS A 265 -1.48 5.24 2.39
CA HIS A 265 -1.49 4.22 3.44
C HIS A 265 -0.14 3.49 3.55
N LEU A 266 0.52 3.18 2.43
CA LEU A 266 1.86 2.56 2.45
C LEU A 266 2.93 3.52 2.99
N VAL A 267 2.85 4.81 2.64
CA VAL A 267 3.75 5.85 3.16
C VAL A 267 3.57 6.04 4.68
N ILE A 268 2.33 6.06 5.17
CA ILE A 268 2.01 6.13 6.60
C ILE A 268 2.46 4.85 7.33
N ALA A 269 2.30 3.68 6.73
CA ALA A 269 2.80 2.42 7.31
C ALA A 269 4.33 2.45 7.47
N TYR A 270 5.06 2.95 6.46
CA TYR A 270 6.51 3.08 6.54
C TYR A 270 6.92 4.00 7.68
N ASP A 271 6.33 5.19 7.76
CA ASP A 271 6.56 6.13 8.85
C ASP A 271 6.25 5.53 10.23
N ALA A 272 5.17 4.74 10.34
CA ALA A 272 4.84 4.04 11.58
C ALA A 272 5.89 3.00 11.98
N VAL A 273 6.45 2.26 11.01
CA VAL A 273 7.53 1.32 11.28
C VAL A 273 8.77 2.06 11.77
N GLU A 274 9.22 3.10 11.06
CA GLU A 274 10.48 3.78 11.37
C GLU A 274 10.43 4.66 12.62
N ASN A 275 9.31 5.32 12.88
CA ASN A 275 9.24 6.39 13.89
C ASN A 275 8.36 6.04 15.09
N VAL A 276 7.52 5.00 15.02
CA VAL A 276 6.54 4.68 16.06
C VAL A 276 6.75 3.28 16.64
N LEU A 277 6.94 2.27 15.81
CA LEU A 277 6.86 0.86 16.20
C LEU A 277 8.21 0.20 16.45
N LYS A 278 9.26 0.59 15.69
CA LYS A 278 10.65 0.27 16.05
C LYS A 278 11.06 1.00 17.33
#